data_AF-A0A293MBQ6-F1
#
_entry.id   AF-A0A293MBQ6-F1
#
_cell.length_a   1.000
_cell.length_b   1.000
_cell.length_c   1.000
_cell.angle_alpha   90.00
_cell.angle_beta   90.00
_cell.angle_gamma   90.00
#
_symmetry.space_group_name_H-M   'P 1'
#
loop_
_entity.id
_entity.type
_entity.pdbx_description
1 polymer ?
#
loop_
_entity_poly.entity_id
_entity_poly.type
_entity_poly.pdbx_seq_one_letter_code
_entity_poly.pdbx_strand_id
1 'polypeptide(L)'
;MVNINYTHVVCPDPDTAKVWQAGLRSITNNIKANNVCPATCLKKHWIKLRFLVDPDGTLPVRRIAQTFASGKTEKLVYQCIADVGLPSAKNDVIDPKEFTLEKFQELYQRVCPRNDIEELFNSITEGKTDYISLKQFIAFLNEKQRDPRLNEILHPFYDERRVREIVGTYETNPDLIQEGHLSQAGLVQYLMSDENAPVFLDRLDMYMEMDQPLSHYYINSSHNTYLTGRQFGGKSSVEMYRQVLLAGCRCVELDCWDGKGEDEEPIITHGKAMCTDILFKDVIYAIRDCAFVTSEYPVILSFENHCCKKQQYKLAKYCSEIFGDLLLTEPLPNYPLDPGNPLPSPCDLKRKIIIKNKRLKPEDEKRELELWKKGQLQNDDDDEEKEDAAVTILPATEEGEKKVEPQLVVVILPDL
;
A
#
# COMPACT_ATOMS: atom_id res chain seq x y z
N MET A 1 0.76 -2.52 9.67
CA MET A 1 2.05 -3.25 9.54
C MET A 1 2.49 -3.88 10.86
N VAL A 2 2.52 -3.16 12.00
CA VAL A 2 3.02 -3.74 13.27
C VAL A 2 2.03 -4.67 13.97
N ASN A 3 0.77 -4.25 14.11
CA ASN A 3 -0.26 -5.06 14.77
C ASN A 3 -0.97 -5.95 13.75
N ILE A 4 -0.63 -7.24 13.74
CA ILE A 4 -1.15 -8.24 12.80
C ILE A 4 -1.90 -9.30 13.58
N ASN A 5 -3.10 -9.65 13.12
CA ASN A 5 -3.85 -10.80 13.62
C ASN A 5 -3.82 -11.90 12.56
N TYR A 6 -3.42 -13.10 12.98
CA TYR A 6 -3.41 -14.27 12.11
C TYR A 6 -4.71 -15.05 12.26
N THR A 7 -5.29 -15.45 11.13
CA THR A 7 -6.40 -16.41 11.08
C THR A 7 -5.94 -17.60 10.27
N HIS A 8 -5.82 -18.76 10.92
CA HIS A 8 -5.40 -20.00 10.27
C HIS A 8 -6.64 -20.76 9.79
N VAL A 9 -6.68 -21.09 8.50
CA VAL A 9 -7.77 -21.85 7.87
C VAL A 9 -7.19 -23.13 7.31
N VAL A 10 -7.77 -24.28 7.69
CA VAL A 10 -7.41 -25.58 7.14
C VAL A 10 -8.44 -25.96 6.10
N CYS A 11 -8.01 -26.11 4.84
CA CYS A 11 -8.86 -26.57 3.76
C CYS A 11 -8.84 -28.10 3.67
N PRO A 12 -9.90 -28.74 3.12
CA PRO A 12 -9.94 -30.19 2.95
C PRO A 12 -8.84 -30.75 2.05
N ASP A 13 -8.40 -29.96 1.07
CA ASP A 13 -7.40 -30.35 0.08
C ASP A 13 -6.61 -29.13 -0.46
N PRO A 14 -5.45 -29.36 -1.12
CA PRO A 14 -4.61 -28.28 -1.64
C PRO A 14 -5.27 -27.43 -2.74
N ASP A 15 -6.17 -27.99 -3.54
CA ASP A 15 -6.78 -27.26 -4.64
C ASP A 15 -7.85 -26.30 -4.13
N THR A 16 -8.64 -26.73 -3.14
CA THR A 16 -9.52 -25.83 -2.37
C THR A 16 -8.72 -24.68 -1.76
N ALA A 17 -7.57 -24.96 -1.14
CA ALA A 17 -6.72 -23.91 -0.57
C ALA A 17 -6.23 -22.90 -1.62
N LYS A 18 -5.85 -23.36 -2.82
CA LYS A 18 -5.46 -22.47 -3.93
C LYS A 18 -6.61 -21.60 -4.41
N VAL A 19 -7.82 -22.14 -4.52
CA VAL A 19 -9.02 -21.38 -4.91
C VAL A 19 -9.31 -20.28 -3.89
N TRP A 20 -9.27 -20.60 -2.59
CA TRP A 20 -9.42 -19.61 -1.52
C TRP A 20 -8.33 -18.54 -1.58
N GLN A 21 -7.08 -18.94 -1.74
CA GLN A 21 -5.95 -18.01 -1.83
C GLN A 21 -6.12 -17.05 -3.02
N ALA A 22 -6.46 -17.56 -4.20
CA ALA A 22 -6.67 -16.74 -5.39
C ALA A 22 -7.88 -15.79 -5.23
N GLY A 23 -9.00 -16.32 -4.73
CA GLY A 23 -10.21 -15.54 -4.47
C GLY A 23 -9.95 -14.40 -3.47
N LEU A 24 -9.33 -14.69 -2.32
CA LEU A 24 -9.00 -13.67 -1.34
C LEU A 24 -8.03 -12.62 -1.90
N ARG A 25 -6.99 -13.03 -2.63
CA ARG A 25 -6.05 -12.11 -3.28
C ARG A 25 -6.74 -11.17 -4.28
N SER A 26 -7.69 -11.69 -5.07
CA SER A 26 -8.44 -10.86 -6.01
C SER A 26 -9.26 -9.75 -5.33
N ILE A 27 -9.66 -9.98 -4.06
CA ILE A 27 -10.39 -9.01 -3.25
C ILE A 27 -9.42 -8.06 -2.55
N THR A 28 -8.38 -8.57 -1.88
CA THR A 28 -7.44 -7.77 -1.08
C THR A 28 -6.54 -6.88 -1.93
N ASN A 29 -6.25 -7.28 -3.17
CA ASN A 29 -5.39 -6.51 -4.09
C ASN A 29 -6.20 -5.63 -5.05
N ASN A 30 -7.52 -5.52 -4.86
CA ASN A 30 -8.36 -4.66 -5.69
C ASN A 30 -8.23 -3.19 -5.23
N ILE A 31 -7.46 -2.41 -5.98
CA ILE A 31 -7.19 -0.99 -5.66
C ILE A 31 -8.49 -0.16 -5.66
N LYS A 32 -9.43 -0.46 -6.56
CA LYS A 32 -10.74 0.22 -6.61
C LYS A 32 -11.57 -0.07 -5.37
N ALA A 33 -11.49 -1.29 -4.83
CA ALA A 33 -12.22 -1.66 -3.59
C ALA A 33 -11.79 -0.82 -2.37
N ASN A 34 -10.56 -0.28 -2.38
CA ASN A 34 -10.06 0.61 -1.33
C ASN A 34 -10.47 2.08 -1.53
N ASN A 35 -11.01 2.44 -2.70
CA ASN A 35 -11.34 3.81 -3.10
C ASN A 35 -12.80 3.94 -3.56
N VAL A 36 -13.70 3.06 -3.10
CA VAL A 36 -15.11 3.07 -3.51
C VAL A 36 -15.85 4.32 -3.00
N CYS A 37 -16.82 4.80 -3.78
CA CYS A 37 -17.63 5.95 -3.40
C CYS A 37 -18.39 5.79 -2.06
N PRO A 38 -18.80 6.91 -1.43
CA PRO A 38 -19.60 6.92 -0.21
C PRO A 38 -20.87 6.05 -0.27
N ALA A 39 -21.58 6.02 -1.40
CA ALA A 39 -22.77 5.20 -1.58
C ALA A 39 -22.44 3.69 -1.44
N THR A 40 -21.35 3.24 -2.06
CA THR A 40 -20.87 1.86 -1.93
C THR A 40 -20.40 1.55 -0.52
N CYS A 41 -19.76 2.51 0.17
CA CYS A 41 -19.42 2.37 1.59
C CYS A 41 -20.66 2.17 2.47
N LEU A 42 -21.73 2.93 2.24
CA LEU A 42 -23.01 2.75 2.95
C LEU A 42 -23.62 1.37 2.67
N LYS A 43 -23.63 0.93 1.41
CA LYS A 43 -24.10 -0.41 1.04
C LYS A 43 -23.30 -1.51 1.74
N LYS A 44 -21.97 -1.35 1.87
CA LYS A 44 -21.10 -2.26 2.62
C LYS A 44 -21.48 -2.32 4.12
N HIS A 45 -21.81 -1.19 4.74
CA HIS A 45 -22.27 -1.15 6.13
C HIS A 45 -23.63 -1.84 6.30
N TRP A 46 -24.56 -1.61 5.38
CA TRP A 46 -25.83 -2.32 5.36
C TRP A 46 -25.66 -3.84 5.25
N ILE A 47 -24.84 -4.30 4.29
CA ILE A 47 -24.51 -5.72 4.12
C ILE A 47 -23.91 -6.29 5.41
N LYS A 48 -22.96 -5.58 6.03
CA LYS A 48 -22.33 -5.99 7.29
C LYS A 48 -23.37 -6.16 8.40
N LEU A 49 -24.29 -5.20 8.56
CA LEU A 49 -25.36 -5.28 9.55
C LEU A 49 -26.23 -6.53 9.35
N ARG A 50 -26.57 -6.87 8.11
CA ARG A 50 -27.35 -8.08 7.78
C ARG A 50 -26.63 -9.39 8.09
N PHE A 51 -25.31 -9.37 8.27
CA PHE A 51 -24.54 -10.52 8.74
C PHE A 51 -24.39 -10.60 10.26
N LEU A 52 -24.82 -9.57 11.01
CA LEU A 52 -24.78 -9.57 12.48
C LEU A 52 -26.03 -10.26 13.09
N VAL A 53 -26.40 -11.40 12.53
CA VAL A 53 -27.54 -12.20 12.98
C VAL A 53 -27.19 -13.08 14.17
N ASP A 54 -28.18 -13.40 14.99
CA ASP A 54 -28.09 -14.41 16.03
C ASP A 54 -28.13 -15.83 15.40
N PRO A 55 -27.84 -16.92 16.14
CA PRO A 55 -27.75 -18.28 15.58
C PRO A 55 -29.02 -18.79 14.89
N ASP A 56 -30.18 -18.20 15.21
CA ASP A 56 -31.47 -18.49 14.58
C ASP A 56 -31.68 -17.73 13.25
N GLY A 57 -30.70 -16.90 12.85
CA GLY A 57 -30.72 -16.12 11.61
C GLY A 57 -31.45 -14.77 11.72
N THR A 58 -31.92 -14.38 12.91
CA THR A 58 -32.62 -13.10 13.11
C THR A 58 -31.64 -11.96 13.39
N LEU A 59 -31.96 -10.74 12.96
CA LEU A 59 -31.13 -9.54 13.15
C LEU A 59 -31.58 -8.77 14.40
N PRO A 60 -30.78 -8.73 15.48
CA PRO A 60 -31.20 -8.03 16.70
C PRO A 60 -31.17 -6.51 16.51
N VAL A 61 -32.26 -5.82 16.87
CA VAL A 61 -32.39 -4.36 16.71
C VAL A 61 -31.28 -3.61 17.45
N ARG A 62 -30.86 -4.11 18.62
CA ARG A 62 -29.72 -3.56 19.38
C ARG A 62 -28.42 -3.45 18.56
N ARG A 63 -28.16 -4.36 17.60
CA ARG A 63 -26.94 -4.34 16.76
C ARG A 63 -26.99 -3.19 15.77
N ILE A 64 -28.17 -2.91 15.20
CA ILE A 64 -28.42 -1.75 14.34
C ILE A 64 -28.26 -0.48 15.18
N ALA A 65 -28.92 -0.42 16.35
CA ALA A 65 -28.90 0.75 17.21
C ALA A 65 -27.48 1.15 17.64
N GLN A 66 -26.66 0.18 18.07
CA GLN A 66 -25.26 0.39 18.47
C GLN A 66 -24.39 0.96 17.34
N THR A 67 -24.70 0.64 16.08
CA THR A 67 -23.94 1.12 14.92
C THR A 67 -24.12 2.63 14.71
N PHE A 68 -25.29 3.17 15.05
CA PHE A 68 -25.60 4.61 14.93
C PHE A 68 -25.42 5.40 16.22
N ALA A 69 -25.29 4.72 17.36
CA ALA A 69 -25.19 5.34 18.69
C ALA A 69 -23.87 6.12 18.93
N SER A 70 -22.87 6.00 18.05
CA SER A 70 -21.60 6.74 18.18
C SER A 70 -21.73 8.25 17.99
N GLY A 71 -22.85 8.73 17.43
CA GLY A 71 -23.10 10.17 17.19
C GLY A 71 -24.45 10.68 17.65
N LYS A 72 -25.35 9.81 18.14
CA LYS A 72 -26.71 10.13 18.56
C LYS A 72 -27.11 9.28 19.77
N THR A 73 -28.12 9.71 20.52
CA THR A 73 -28.62 8.92 21.65
C THR A 73 -29.31 7.65 21.15
N GLU A 74 -29.15 6.53 21.86
CA GLU A 74 -29.83 5.27 21.49
C GLU A 74 -31.34 5.46 21.35
N LYS A 75 -31.96 6.28 22.21
CA LYS A 75 -33.39 6.59 22.16
C LYS A 75 -33.82 7.19 20.82
N LEU A 76 -33.03 8.12 20.26
CA LEU A 76 -33.33 8.71 18.95
C LEU A 76 -33.21 7.66 17.85
N VAL A 77 -32.20 6.78 17.92
CA VAL A 77 -32.02 5.73 16.92
C VAL A 77 -33.19 4.76 16.91
N TYR A 78 -33.65 4.30 18.08
CA TYR A 78 -34.84 3.44 18.17
C TYR A 78 -36.11 4.13 17.63
N GLN A 79 -36.28 5.44 17.89
CA GLN A 79 -37.39 6.18 17.30
C GLN A 79 -37.30 6.20 15.76
N CYS A 80 -36.12 6.47 15.20
CA CYS A 80 -35.92 6.47 13.75
C CYS A 80 -36.18 5.08 13.14
N ILE A 81 -35.82 3.99 13.83
CA ILE A 81 -36.13 2.61 13.41
C ILE A 81 -37.64 2.39 13.37
N ALA A 82 -38.37 2.85 14.39
CA ALA A 82 -39.83 2.81 14.40
C ALA A 82 -40.44 3.61 13.25
N ASP A 83 -39.91 4.80 12.97
CA ASP A 83 -40.45 5.69 11.92
C ASP A 83 -40.26 5.13 10.51
N VAL A 84 -39.25 4.28 10.28
CA VAL A 84 -39.09 3.55 9.01
C VAL A 84 -39.92 2.27 8.95
N GLY A 85 -40.71 1.98 9.97
CA GLY A 85 -41.64 0.84 10.02
C GLY A 85 -40.97 -0.50 10.33
N LEU A 86 -39.83 -0.49 11.02
CA LEU A 86 -39.14 -1.69 11.48
C LEU A 86 -39.40 -1.96 12.98
N PRO A 87 -39.30 -3.21 13.45
CA PRO A 87 -39.25 -3.52 14.88
C PRO A 87 -38.18 -2.67 15.59
N SER A 88 -38.53 -2.05 16.71
CA SER A 88 -37.76 -0.93 17.27
C SER A 88 -37.51 -1.01 18.77
N ALA A 89 -38.07 -1.99 19.49
CA ALA A 89 -37.71 -2.17 20.89
C ALA A 89 -36.30 -2.76 21.01
N LYS A 90 -35.65 -2.51 22.14
CA LYS A 90 -34.25 -2.92 22.39
C LYS A 90 -34.00 -4.43 22.23
N ASN A 91 -35.01 -5.24 22.54
CA ASN A 91 -34.93 -6.70 22.48
C ASN A 91 -35.67 -7.29 21.27
N ASP A 92 -36.15 -6.45 20.36
CA ASP A 92 -36.77 -6.92 19.13
C ASP A 92 -35.72 -7.49 18.19
N VAL A 93 -36.21 -8.28 17.24
CA VAL A 93 -35.44 -8.85 16.13
C VAL A 93 -36.14 -8.56 14.82
N ILE A 94 -35.38 -8.52 13.73
CA ILE A 94 -35.86 -8.24 12.37
C ILE A 94 -35.49 -9.44 11.48
N ASP A 95 -36.38 -9.86 10.56
CA ASP A 95 -35.96 -10.74 9.47
C ASP A 95 -34.98 -9.96 8.56
N PRO A 96 -33.76 -10.46 8.30
CA PRO A 96 -32.82 -9.79 7.41
C PRO A 96 -33.36 -9.47 6.00
N LYS A 97 -34.46 -10.08 5.55
CA LYS A 97 -35.15 -9.74 4.31
C LYS A 97 -35.96 -8.44 4.39
N GLU A 98 -36.49 -8.12 5.56
CA GLU A 98 -37.25 -6.87 5.80
C GLU A 98 -36.33 -5.66 5.95
N PHE A 99 -35.08 -5.89 6.38
CA PHE A 99 -34.05 -4.84 6.43
C PHE A 99 -33.42 -4.61 5.05
N THR A 100 -34.19 -4.08 4.11
CA THR A 100 -33.74 -3.77 2.74
C THR A 100 -32.78 -2.58 2.70
N LEU A 101 -32.14 -2.35 1.55
CA LEU A 101 -31.23 -1.21 1.37
C LEU A 101 -31.97 0.12 1.47
N GLU A 102 -33.20 0.18 0.95
CA GLU A 102 -34.07 1.36 0.98
C GLU A 102 -34.40 1.70 2.43
N LYS A 103 -34.78 0.71 3.25
CA LYS A 103 -35.02 0.90 4.69
C LYS A 103 -33.78 1.39 5.44
N PHE A 104 -32.62 0.88 5.09
CA PHE A 104 -31.36 1.36 5.65
C PHE A 104 -31.04 2.81 5.23
N GLN A 105 -31.27 3.18 3.98
CA GLN A 105 -31.06 4.54 3.49
C GLN A 105 -32.02 5.53 4.14
N GLU A 106 -33.31 5.19 4.26
CA GLU A 106 -34.31 5.98 5.00
C GLU A 106 -33.87 6.18 6.47
N LEU A 107 -33.45 5.10 7.12
CA LEU A 107 -32.95 5.15 8.50
C LEU A 107 -31.72 6.05 8.62
N TYR A 108 -30.74 5.89 7.74
CA TYR A 108 -29.52 6.68 7.71
C TYR A 108 -29.82 8.18 7.57
N GLN A 109 -30.69 8.55 6.63
CA GLN A 109 -31.06 9.95 6.41
C GLN A 109 -31.81 10.56 7.61
N ARG A 110 -32.66 9.79 8.29
CA ARG A 110 -33.36 10.25 9.52
C ARG A 110 -32.41 10.43 10.69
N VAL A 111 -31.48 9.50 10.89
CA VAL A 111 -30.51 9.56 11.99
C VAL A 111 -29.47 10.66 11.77
N CYS A 112 -29.05 10.83 10.52
CA CYS A 112 -28.02 11.77 10.09
C CYS A 112 -28.54 12.70 8.97
N PRO A 113 -29.42 13.66 9.31
CA PRO A 113 -29.91 14.62 8.32
C PRO A 113 -28.74 15.45 7.75
N ARG A 114 -28.77 15.67 6.44
CA ARG A 114 -27.72 16.36 5.67
C ARG A 114 -28.08 17.81 5.42
N ASN A 115 -28.15 18.59 6.50
CA ASN A 115 -28.43 20.04 6.44
C ASN A 115 -27.40 20.79 5.59
N ASP A 116 -26.16 20.31 5.55
CA ASP A 116 -25.10 20.81 4.69
C ASP A 116 -25.43 20.68 3.20
N ILE A 117 -26.07 19.57 2.79
CA ILE A 117 -26.53 19.39 1.41
C ILE A 117 -27.80 20.23 1.15
N GLU A 118 -28.65 20.41 2.15
CA GLU A 118 -29.81 21.32 2.05
C GLU A 118 -29.38 22.77 1.79
N GLU A 119 -28.39 23.26 2.54
CA GLU A 119 -27.79 24.58 2.33
C GLU A 119 -27.16 24.71 0.95
N LEU A 120 -26.42 23.69 0.49
CA LEU A 120 -25.86 23.65 -0.86
C LEU A 120 -26.95 23.67 -1.94
N PHE A 121 -27.98 22.84 -1.78
CA PHE A 121 -29.11 22.77 -2.71
C PHE A 121 -29.78 24.14 -2.84
N ASN A 122 -30.08 24.78 -1.71
CA ASN A 122 -30.65 26.13 -1.67
C ASN A 122 -29.73 27.18 -2.28
N SER A 123 -28.40 27.04 -2.14
CA SER A 123 -27.43 27.91 -2.80
C SER A 123 -27.47 27.76 -4.33
N ILE A 124 -27.72 26.57 -4.86
CA ILE A 124 -27.78 26.33 -6.32
C ILE A 124 -29.12 26.80 -6.90
N THR A 125 -30.21 26.57 -6.16
CA THR A 125 -31.58 26.97 -6.58
C THR A 125 -31.90 28.43 -6.25
N GLU A 126 -31.02 29.11 -5.51
CA GLU A 126 -31.26 30.43 -4.91
C GLU A 126 -32.53 30.46 -4.04
N GLY A 127 -32.95 29.29 -3.52
CA GLY A 127 -34.18 29.10 -2.75
C GLY A 127 -35.48 29.32 -3.54
N LYS A 128 -35.42 29.35 -4.88
CA LYS A 128 -36.57 29.68 -5.74
C LYS A 128 -37.38 28.46 -6.17
N THR A 129 -36.75 27.30 -6.22
CA THR A 129 -37.33 26.05 -6.72
C THR A 129 -36.97 24.88 -5.79
N ASP A 130 -37.80 23.85 -5.82
CA ASP A 130 -37.61 22.56 -5.14
C ASP A 130 -36.81 21.54 -5.98
N TYR A 131 -36.31 21.97 -7.15
CA TYR A 131 -35.43 21.23 -8.04
C TYR A 131 -34.30 22.12 -8.57
N ILE A 132 -33.20 21.50 -8.99
CA ILE A 132 -32.12 22.12 -9.77
C ILE A 132 -32.43 21.90 -11.26
N SER A 133 -32.52 22.99 -12.03
CA SER A 133 -32.68 22.92 -13.48
C SER A 133 -31.39 22.47 -14.19
N LEU A 134 -31.50 21.97 -15.43
CA LEU A 134 -30.32 21.62 -16.25
C LEU A 134 -29.28 22.74 -16.30
N LYS A 135 -29.72 23.99 -16.52
CA LYS A 135 -28.81 25.14 -16.61
C LYS A 135 -28.07 25.40 -15.30
N GLN A 136 -28.78 25.33 -14.17
CA GLN A 136 -28.17 25.49 -12.85
C GLN A 136 -27.18 24.36 -12.57
N PHE A 137 -27.51 23.12 -12.94
CA PHE A 137 -26.62 21.99 -12.68
C PHE A 137 -25.37 22.03 -13.56
N ILE A 138 -25.50 22.40 -14.84
CA ILE A 138 -24.36 22.67 -15.75
C ILE A 138 -23.43 23.73 -15.15
N ALA A 139 -23.99 24.86 -14.68
CA ALA A 139 -23.20 25.91 -14.05
C ALA A 139 -22.49 25.41 -12.80
N PHE A 140 -23.19 24.69 -11.92
CA PHE A 140 -22.60 24.10 -10.72
C PHE A 140 -21.43 23.15 -11.05
N LEU A 141 -21.60 22.24 -12.03
CA LEU A 141 -20.56 21.29 -12.40
C LEU A 141 -19.34 21.98 -13.00
N ASN A 142 -19.54 22.95 -13.90
CA ASN A 142 -18.45 23.62 -14.60
C ASN A 142 -17.75 24.70 -13.77
N GLU A 143 -18.46 25.36 -12.85
CA GLU A 143 -17.92 26.48 -12.07
C GLU A 143 -17.46 26.08 -10.65
N LYS A 144 -18.07 25.05 -10.06
CA LYS A 144 -17.81 24.65 -8.67
C LYS A 144 -17.14 23.29 -8.52
N GLN A 145 -17.51 22.31 -9.35
CA GLN A 145 -16.96 20.94 -9.25
C GLN A 145 -15.72 20.74 -10.12
N ARG A 146 -15.59 21.47 -11.23
CA ARG A 146 -14.46 21.36 -12.13
C ARG A 146 -13.20 21.98 -11.52
N ASP A 147 -12.08 21.26 -11.61
CA ASP A 147 -10.75 21.84 -11.37
C ASP A 147 -10.39 22.80 -12.52
N PRO A 148 -10.20 24.11 -12.25
CA PRO A 148 -9.96 25.12 -13.28
C PRO A 148 -8.61 24.95 -14.01
N ARG A 149 -7.71 24.09 -13.51
CA ARG A 149 -6.41 23.82 -14.13
C ARG A 149 -6.49 22.81 -15.28
N LEU A 150 -7.63 22.12 -15.42
CA LEU A 150 -7.80 21.06 -16.41
C LEU A 150 -7.96 21.62 -17.82
N ASN A 151 -7.22 21.04 -18.76
CA ASN A 151 -7.34 21.36 -20.18
C ASN A 151 -8.74 21.05 -20.70
N GLU A 152 -9.37 22.01 -21.37
CA GLU A 152 -10.77 21.93 -21.83
C GLU A 152 -10.98 20.97 -23.01
N ILE A 153 -9.92 20.63 -23.75
CA ILE A 153 -10.00 19.66 -24.85
C ILE A 153 -9.94 18.24 -24.30
N LEU A 154 -9.01 17.98 -23.37
CA LEU A 154 -8.86 16.65 -22.74
C LEU A 154 -9.96 16.35 -21.73
N HIS A 155 -10.44 17.39 -21.04
CA HIS A 155 -11.52 17.31 -20.06
C HIS A 155 -12.60 18.33 -20.45
N PRO A 156 -13.51 18.00 -21.39
CA PRO A 156 -14.54 18.92 -21.84
C PRO A 156 -15.47 19.37 -20.71
N PHE A 157 -16.06 20.55 -20.88
CA PHE A 157 -17.12 21.04 -20.00
C PHE A 157 -18.35 20.13 -20.08
N TYR A 158 -19.11 20.09 -18.99
CA TYR A 158 -20.42 19.45 -18.95
C TYR A 158 -21.39 20.20 -19.86
N ASP A 159 -22.04 19.48 -20.77
CA ASP A 159 -23.08 19.96 -21.67
C ASP A 159 -24.47 19.44 -21.24
N GLU A 160 -25.54 19.94 -21.88
CA GLU A 160 -26.91 19.51 -21.56
C GLU A 160 -27.11 18.00 -21.70
N ARG A 161 -26.48 17.37 -22.70
CA ARG A 161 -26.61 15.93 -22.93
C ARG A 161 -26.01 15.16 -21.75
N ARG A 162 -24.78 15.49 -21.35
CA ARG A 162 -24.11 14.82 -20.23
C ARG A 162 -24.87 15.04 -18.93
N VAL A 163 -25.37 16.24 -18.68
CA VAL A 163 -26.13 16.51 -17.45
C VAL A 163 -27.46 15.76 -17.42
N ARG A 164 -28.15 15.60 -18.56
CA ARG A 164 -29.36 14.74 -18.62
C ARG A 164 -29.06 13.27 -18.31
N GLU A 165 -27.92 12.75 -18.75
CA GLU A 165 -27.50 11.38 -18.39
C GLU A 165 -27.29 11.23 -16.88
N ILE A 166 -26.66 12.23 -16.25
CA ILE A 166 -26.45 12.26 -14.79
C ILE A 166 -27.82 12.30 -14.07
N VAL A 167 -28.71 13.21 -14.48
CA VAL A 167 -30.07 13.28 -13.91
C VAL A 167 -30.80 11.96 -14.07
N GLY A 168 -30.81 11.35 -15.26
CA GLY A 168 -31.44 10.05 -15.49
C GLY A 168 -30.83 8.89 -14.70
N THR A 169 -29.60 9.04 -14.19
CA THR A 169 -28.92 8.03 -13.37
C THR A 169 -29.23 8.17 -11.88
N TYR A 170 -29.32 9.41 -11.37
CA TYR A 170 -29.36 9.68 -9.93
C TYR A 170 -30.71 10.22 -9.41
N GLU A 171 -31.56 10.76 -10.27
CA GLU A 171 -32.92 11.13 -9.91
C GLU A 171 -33.83 9.89 -9.88
N THR A 172 -34.78 9.87 -8.96
CA THR A 172 -35.73 8.77 -8.78
C THR A 172 -37.16 9.14 -9.19
N ASN A 173 -37.49 10.43 -9.23
CA ASN A 173 -38.80 10.91 -9.66
C ASN A 173 -38.87 10.96 -11.21
N PRO A 174 -39.74 10.15 -11.85
CA PRO A 174 -39.86 10.10 -13.31
C PRO A 174 -40.22 11.44 -13.96
N ASP A 175 -41.05 12.25 -13.31
CA ASP A 175 -41.49 13.55 -13.85
C ASP A 175 -40.31 14.52 -13.90
N LEU A 176 -39.50 14.56 -12.83
CA LEU A 176 -38.28 15.39 -12.79
C LEU A 176 -37.24 14.90 -13.81
N ILE A 177 -37.08 13.59 -13.99
CA ILE A 177 -36.19 13.02 -15.03
C ILE A 177 -36.61 13.51 -16.41
N GLN A 178 -37.91 13.45 -16.72
CA GLN A 178 -38.46 13.85 -18.01
C GLN A 178 -38.22 15.35 -18.29
N GLU A 179 -38.32 16.19 -17.26
CA GLU A 179 -38.06 17.63 -17.34
C GLU A 179 -36.57 17.99 -17.28
N GLY A 180 -35.68 17.04 -16.97
CA GLY A 180 -34.25 17.30 -16.77
C GLY A 180 -33.95 18.01 -15.44
N HIS A 181 -34.81 17.84 -14.46
CA HIS A 181 -34.72 18.44 -13.13
C HIS A 181 -34.11 17.45 -12.13
N LEU A 182 -33.31 17.96 -11.18
CA LEU A 182 -32.68 17.17 -10.12
C LEU A 182 -33.19 17.63 -8.75
N SER A 183 -33.79 16.72 -8.00
CA SER A 183 -34.22 16.96 -6.61
C SER A 183 -33.03 17.01 -5.64
N GLN A 184 -33.27 17.44 -4.41
CA GLN A 184 -32.26 17.37 -3.34
C GLN A 184 -31.82 15.91 -3.10
N ALA A 185 -32.75 14.96 -3.15
CA ALA A 185 -32.42 13.53 -3.00
C ALA A 185 -31.52 13.05 -4.14
N GLY A 186 -31.82 13.45 -5.39
CA GLY A 186 -30.97 13.16 -6.54
C GLY A 186 -29.56 13.77 -6.42
N LEU A 187 -29.46 15.01 -5.93
CA LEU A 187 -28.18 15.66 -5.64
C LEU A 187 -27.37 14.89 -4.59
N VAL A 188 -28.01 14.39 -3.52
CA VAL A 188 -27.34 13.55 -2.52
C VAL A 188 -26.76 12.30 -3.17
N GLN A 189 -27.51 11.61 -4.02
CA GLN A 189 -27.03 10.40 -4.71
C GLN A 189 -25.85 10.71 -5.62
N TYR A 190 -25.91 11.78 -6.40
CA TYR A 190 -24.80 12.24 -7.26
C TYR A 190 -23.54 12.54 -6.44
N LEU A 191 -23.65 13.34 -5.37
CA LEU A 191 -22.51 13.73 -4.53
C LEU A 191 -21.84 12.53 -3.83
N MET A 192 -22.60 11.45 -3.62
CA MET A 192 -22.14 10.21 -2.99
C MET A 192 -21.65 9.16 -3.98
N SER A 193 -21.67 9.45 -5.29
CA SER A 193 -21.32 8.52 -6.37
C SER A 193 -19.86 8.61 -6.80
N ASP A 194 -19.43 7.68 -7.65
CA ASP A 194 -18.10 7.70 -8.29
C ASP A 194 -17.95 8.85 -9.30
N GLU A 195 -19.04 9.45 -9.78
CA GLU A 195 -18.97 10.63 -10.67
C GLU A 195 -18.52 11.89 -9.94
N ASN A 196 -18.68 11.94 -8.62
CA ASN A 196 -18.23 13.05 -7.78
C ASN A 196 -17.05 12.63 -6.87
N ALA A 197 -16.19 11.73 -7.37
CA ALA A 197 -15.00 11.31 -6.64
C ALA A 197 -14.04 12.50 -6.43
N PRO A 198 -13.42 12.62 -5.24
CA PRO A 198 -12.46 13.69 -4.95
C PRO A 198 -11.13 13.53 -5.70
N VAL A 199 -10.94 12.41 -6.41
CA VAL A 199 -9.75 12.05 -7.17
C VAL A 199 -10.14 11.44 -8.51
N PHE A 200 -9.23 11.50 -9.46
CA PHE A 200 -9.35 10.81 -10.74
C PHE A 200 -9.24 9.30 -10.55
N LEU A 201 -10.35 8.58 -10.74
CA LEU A 201 -10.41 7.14 -10.50
C LEU A 201 -9.55 6.32 -11.48
N ASP A 202 -9.26 6.85 -12.67
CA ASP A 202 -8.34 6.28 -13.66
C ASP A 202 -6.86 6.43 -13.26
N ARG A 203 -6.55 7.35 -12.33
CA ARG A 203 -5.20 7.55 -11.77
C ARG A 203 -4.93 6.75 -10.49
N LEU A 204 -5.88 5.89 -10.09
CA LEU A 204 -5.68 4.95 -8.99
C LEU A 204 -4.82 3.76 -9.40
N ASP A 205 -4.92 3.34 -10.65
CA ASP A 205 -4.04 2.35 -11.25
C ASP A 205 -2.75 3.01 -11.77
N MET A 206 -1.76 2.20 -12.18
CA MET A 206 -0.49 2.73 -12.70
C MET A 206 -0.71 3.53 -14.00
N TYR A 207 -0.61 4.86 -13.91
CA TYR A 207 -0.84 5.78 -15.03
C TYR A 207 0.42 6.56 -15.45
N MET A 208 1.48 6.51 -14.64
CA MET A 208 2.72 7.22 -14.91
C MET A 208 3.54 6.47 -15.96
N GLU A 209 4.33 7.20 -16.74
CA GLU A 209 5.36 6.63 -17.60
C GLU A 209 6.47 6.02 -16.74
N MET A 210 6.82 4.76 -16.99
CA MET A 210 7.77 3.99 -16.16
C MET A 210 9.04 3.60 -16.94
N ASP A 211 9.29 4.29 -18.05
CA ASP A 211 10.41 4.07 -18.98
C ASP A 211 11.52 5.14 -18.87
N GLN A 212 11.38 6.12 -17.98
CA GLN A 212 12.45 7.09 -17.69
C GLN A 212 13.54 6.45 -16.82
N PRO A 213 14.76 7.01 -16.75
CA PRO A 213 15.81 6.51 -15.87
C PRO A 213 15.36 6.43 -14.40
N LEU A 214 15.83 5.41 -13.67
CA LEU A 214 15.42 5.17 -12.27
C LEU A 214 15.58 6.39 -11.34
N SER A 215 16.57 7.24 -11.59
CA SER A 215 16.84 8.47 -10.83
C SER A 215 15.76 9.55 -10.97
N HIS A 216 14.81 9.40 -11.88
CA HIS A 216 13.71 10.36 -12.09
C HIS A 216 12.48 10.07 -11.20
N TYR A 217 12.52 9.00 -10.41
CA TYR A 217 11.37 8.54 -9.62
C TYR A 217 11.61 8.69 -8.13
N TYR A 218 10.57 9.08 -7.40
CA TYR A 218 10.54 8.88 -5.96
C TYR A 218 10.28 7.41 -5.64
N ILE A 219 11.20 6.79 -4.89
CA ILE A 219 11.13 5.38 -4.52
C ILE A 219 10.71 5.27 -3.05
N ASN A 220 9.59 4.60 -2.80
CA ASN A 220 9.12 4.31 -1.44
C ASN A 220 10.15 3.44 -0.72
N SER A 221 10.76 3.96 0.35
CA SER A 221 11.95 3.39 0.98
C SER A 221 11.78 3.27 2.49
N SER A 222 12.31 2.19 3.07
CA SER A 222 12.24 1.86 4.49
C SER A 222 13.64 1.84 5.09
N HIS A 223 13.78 2.51 6.23
CA HIS A 223 15.00 2.53 7.05
C HIS A 223 14.88 1.58 8.23
N ASN A 224 15.94 0.86 8.57
CA ASN A 224 16.00 -0.19 9.59
C ASN A 224 14.77 -1.10 9.55
N THR A 225 14.47 -1.64 8.36
CA THR A 225 13.22 -2.35 8.04
C THR A 225 12.92 -3.50 9.00
N TYR A 226 13.94 -4.12 9.57
CA TYR A 226 13.80 -5.23 10.51
C TYR A 226 13.16 -4.83 11.86
N LEU A 227 13.25 -3.56 12.28
CA LEU A 227 12.75 -3.11 13.58
C LEU A 227 11.23 -2.91 13.60
N THR A 228 10.56 -3.43 14.63
CA THR A 228 9.11 -3.25 14.81
C THR A 228 8.74 -2.12 15.76
N GLY A 229 9.73 -1.38 16.27
CA GLY A 229 9.53 -0.40 17.33
C GLY A 229 10.75 0.50 17.56
N ARG A 230 11.24 0.52 18.81
CA ARG A 230 12.31 1.44 19.24
C ARG A 230 13.65 1.09 18.57
N GLN A 231 14.47 2.12 18.36
CA GLN A 231 15.85 1.96 17.87
C GLN A 231 16.78 1.30 18.90
N PHE A 232 16.45 1.36 20.19
CA PHE A 232 17.20 0.73 21.28
C PHE A 232 16.30 -0.23 22.05
N GLY A 233 16.79 -1.44 22.31
CA GLY A 233 16.02 -2.50 22.98
C GLY A 233 14.79 -2.95 22.18
N GLY A 234 14.78 -2.70 20.87
CA GLY A 234 13.68 -3.00 19.97
C GLY A 234 13.64 -4.48 19.58
N LYS A 235 12.46 -4.94 19.14
CA LYS A 235 12.32 -6.25 18.52
C LYS A 235 12.58 -6.15 17.01
N SER A 236 13.37 -7.07 16.50
CA SER A 236 13.59 -7.31 15.08
C SER A 236 12.64 -8.41 14.59
N SER A 237 12.15 -8.32 13.36
CA SER A 237 11.16 -9.26 12.83
C SER A 237 11.30 -9.47 11.33
N VAL A 238 11.38 -10.75 10.94
CA VAL A 238 11.29 -11.19 9.54
C VAL A 238 9.96 -10.76 8.90
N GLU A 239 8.87 -10.80 9.66
CA GLU A 239 7.54 -10.40 9.19
C GLU A 239 7.49 -8.94 8.75
N MET A 240 8.33 -8.07 9.31
CA MET A 240 8.32 -6.66 8.95
C MET A 240 8.71 -6.45 7.48
N TYR A 241 9.65 -7.23 6.95
CA TYR A 241 9.99 -7.20 5.52
C TYR A 241 8.80 -7.59 4.64
N ARG A 242 8.04 -8.62 5.04
CA ARG A 242 6.82 -9.02 4.30
C ARG A 242 5.83 -7.87 4.26
N GLN A 243 5.53 -7.28 5.40
CA GLN A 243 4.55 -6.20 5.52
C GLN A 243 4.96 -4.94 4.76
N VAL A 244 6.23 -4.54 4.86
CA VAL A 244 6.75 -3.35 4.18
C VAL A 244 6.71 -3.51 2.66
N LEU A 245 7.10 -4.69 2.13
CA LEU A 245 7.00 -4.98 0.71
C LEU A 245 5.54 -5.07 0.23
N LEU A 246 4.65 -5.71 1.00
CA LEU A 246 3.22 -5.76 0.69
C LEU A 246 2.58 -4.37 0.69
N ALA A 247 3.04 -3.45 1.53
CA ALA A 247 2.61 -2.05 1.52
C ALA A 247 3.15 -1.24 0.31
N GLY A 248 3.95 -1.85 -0.56
CA GLY A 248 4.46 -1.23 -1.79
C GLY A 248 5.82 -0.57 -1.65
N CYS A 249 6.52 -0.73 -0.52
CA CYS A 249 7.90 -0.25 -0.37
C CYS A 249 8.83 -1.00 -1.34
N ARG A 250 9.75 -0.29 -1.98
CA ARG A 250 10.66 -0.78 -3.03
C ARG A 250 12.14 -0.69 -2.66
N CYS A 251 12.48 -0.11 -1.51
CA CYS A 251 13.84 -0.13 -0.97
C CYS A 251 13.79 -0.52 0.51
N VAL A 252 14.48 -1.60 0.89
CA VAL A 252 14.50 -2.11 2.26
C VAL A 252 15.94 -2.27 2.73
N GLU A 253 16.15 -2.07 4.03
CA GLU A 253 17.47 -2.05 4.65
C GLU A 253 17.77 -3.35 5.42
N LEU A 254 19.02 -3.81 5.37
CA LEU A 254 19.52 -5.04 5.98
C LEU A 254 20.86 -4.78 6.68
N ASP A 255 20.83 -4.65 8.00
CA ASP A 255 22.04 -4.50 8.83
C ASP A 255 22.60 -5.86 9.16
N CYS A 256 23.55 -6.32 8.35
CA CYS A 256 24.08 -7.68 8.41
C CYS A 256 25.27 -7.75 9.38
N TRP A 257 25.20 -8.66 10.34
CA TRP A 257 26.24 -8.90 11.35
C TRP A 257 26.63 -10.37 11.42
N ASP A 258 27.86 -10.63 11.88
CA ASP A 258 28.33 -11.99 12.11
C ASP A 258 27.50 -12.71 13.18
N GLY A 259 26.96 -13.87 12.82
CA GLY A 259 26.34 -14.79 13.77
C GLY A 259 27.40 -15.53 14.58
N LYS A 260 27.15 -15.67 15.89
CA LYS A 260 28.07 -16.31 16.85
C LYS A 260 27.72 -17.76 17.20
N GLY A 261 26.74 -18.35 16.50
CA GLY A 261 26.33 -19.74 16.72
C GLY A 261 27.33 -20.74 16.14
N GLU A 262 27.18 -22.02 16.48
CA GLU A 262 28.04 -23.12 15.98
C GLU A 262 28.08 -23.19 14.44
N ASP A 263 26.94 -22.90 13.80
CA ASP A 263 26.83 -22.87 12.35
C ASP A 263 27.31 -21.56 11.72
N GLU A 264 27.66 -20.53 12.51
CA GLU A 264 28.08 -19.19 12.02
C GLU A 264 27.10 -18.62 10.97
N GLU A 265 25.79 -18.64 11.28
CA GLU A 265 24.75 -18.12 10.39
C GLU A 265 24.62 -16.59 10.51
N PRO A 266 24.72 -15.83 9.40
CA PRO A 266 24.61 -14.38 9.44
C PRO A 266 23.26 -13.91 9.97
N ILE A 267 23.28 -12.83 10.75
CA ILE A 267 22.10 -12.26 11.40
C ILE A 267 21.84 -10.83 10.94
N ILE A 268 20.62 -10.35 11.20
CA ILE A 268 20.24 -8.94 11.06
C ILE A 268 19.83 -8.39 12.43
N THR A 269 20.43 -7.27 12.81
CA THR A 269 20.17 -6.57 14.08
C THR A 269 20.68 -5.14 14.04
N HIS A 270 20.24 -4.32 14.99
CA HIS A 270 20.81 -2.98 15.18
C HIS A 270 22.02 -3.10 16.13
N GLY A 271 23.22 -2.96 15.56
CA GLY A 271 24.48 -3.16 16.27
C GLY A 271 24.59 -2.33 17.55
N LYS A 272 25.12 -2.94 18.62
CA LYS A 272 25.35 -2.28 19.93
C LYS A 272 24.10 -1.65 20.57
N ALA A 273 22.89 -1.91 20.07
CA ALA A 273 21.65 -1.27 20.52
C ALA A 273 20.71 -2.16 21.36
N MET A 274 21.16 -3.36 21.75
CA MET A 274 20.38 -4.36 22.53
C MET A 274 19.07 -4.80 21.86
N CYS A 275 19.00 -4.74 20.53
CA CYS A 275 17.87 -5.29 19.77
C CYS A 275 17.96 -6.82 19.66
N THR A 276 16.84 -7.49 19.40
CA THR A 276 16.85 -8.94 19.15
C THR A 276 17.39 -9.24 17.75
N ASP A 277 17.94 -10.43 17.57
CA ASP A 277 18.49 -10.85 16.28
C ASP A 277 17.48 -11.68 15.47
N ILE A 278 17.56 -11.59 14.15
CA ILE A 278 16.85 -12.48 13.21
C ILE A 278 17.84 -13.03 12.18
N LEU A 279 17.58 -14.23 11.65
CA LEU A 279 18.45 -14.84 10.66
C LEU A 279 18.33 -14.11 9.31
N PHE A 280 19.47 -13.80 8.70
CA PHE A 280 19.52 -13.20 7.36
C PHE A 280 18.79 -14.08 6.33
N LYS A 281 19.02 -15.40 6.39
CA LYS A 281 18.41 -16.39 5.50
C LYS A 281 16.87 -16.30 5.48
N ASP A 282 16.25 -16.16 6.65
CA ASP A 282 14.80 -16.08 6.79
C ASP A 282 14.26 -14.77 6.20
N VAL A 283 15.01 -13.67 6.35
CA VAL A 283 14.69 -12.38 5.73
C VAL A 283 14.75 -12.47 4.20
N ILE A 284 15.76 -13.13 3.62
CA ILE A 284 15.87 -13.33 2.17
C ILE A 284 14.69 -14.17 1.62
N TYR A 285 14.28 -15.23 2.32
CA TYR A 285 13.05 -15.96 1.96
C TYR A 285 11.82 -15.06 2.03
N ALA A 286 11.71 -14.24 3.08
CA ALA A 286 10.59 -13.33 3.23
C ALA A 286 10.49 -12.30 2.11
N ILE A 287 11.63 -11.73 1.70
CA ILE A 287 11.72 -10.81 0.58
C ILE A 287 11.33 -11.52 -0.72
N ARG A 288 11.88 -12.71 -1.00
CA ARG A 288 11.57 -13.48 -2.23
C ARG A 288 10.05 -13.67 -2.42
N ASP A 289 9.38 -14.06 -1.35
CA ASP A 289 7.94 -14.39 -1.42
C ASP A 289 7.05 -13.16 -1.58
N CYS A 290 7.49 -11.97 -1.13
CA CYS A 290 6.67 -10.78 -1.00
C CYS A 290 7.06 -9.64 -1.94
N ALA A 291 8.29 -9.63 -2.48
CA ALA A 291 8.86 -8.53 -3.26
C ALA A 291 7.93 -8.07 -4.39
N PHE A 292 7.31 -9.01 -5.09
CA PHE A 292 6.52 -8.72 -6.30
C PHE A 292 5.03 -9.04 -6.17
N VAL A 293 4.49 -9.14 -4.95
CA VAL A 293 3.07 -9.46 -4.73
C VAL A 293 2.15 -8.29 -5.06
N THR A 294 2.55 -7.06 -4.72
CA THR A 294 1.73 -5.85 -4.89
C THR A 294 2.26 -4.88 -5.95
N SER A 295 3.49 -5.11 -6.44
CA SER A 295 4.10 -4.30 -7.50
C SER A 295 5.17 -5.12 -8.23
N GLU A 296 5.22 -5.04 -9.55
CA GLU A 296 6.20 -5.76 -10.38
C GLU A 296 7.52 -4.99 -10.55
N TYR A 297 7.57 -3.73 -10.11
CA TYR A 297 8.75 -2.86 -10.25
C TYR A 297 9.89 -3.28 -9.31
N PRO A 298 11.14 -2.92 -9.63
CA PRO A 298 12.32 -3.44 -8.94
C PRO A 298 12.32 -3.18 -7.43
N VAL A 299 13.01 -4.06 -6.70
CA VAL A 299 13.28 -3.91 -5.27
C VAL A 299 14.77 -3.72 -5.03
N ILE A 300 15.14 -2.72 -4.25
CA ILE A 300 16.51 -2.41 -3.84
C ILE A 300 16.71 -2.90 -2.41
N LEU A 301 17.79 -3.65 -2.21
CA LEU A 301 18.24 -4.09 -0.89
C LEU A 301 19.44 -3.25 -0.49
N SER A 302 19.27 -2.37 0.50
CA SER A 302 20.34 -1.57 1.09
C SER A 302 21.03 -2.38 2.18
N PHE A 303 22.24 -2.87 1.89
CA PHE A 303 23.03 -3.63 2.85
C PHE A 303 23.90 -2.68 3.68
N GLU A 304 23.80 -2.78 5.00
CA GLU A 304 24.80 -2.28 5.94
C GLU A 304 25.60 -3.50 6.44
N ASN A 305 26.76 -3.75 5.83
CA ASN A 305 27.48 -5.01 5.98
C ASN A 305 28.62 -4.92 7.00
N HIS A 306 28.49 -5.68 8.09
CA HIS A 306 29.49 -5.83 9.16
C HIS A 306 29.97 -7.28 9.32
N CYS A 307 29.76 -8.13 8.30
CA CYS A 307 30.15 -9.54 8.35
C CYS A 307 31.61 -9.75 7.95
N CYS A 308 32.26 -10.76 8.54
CA CYS A 308 33.55 -11.26 8.09
C CYS A 308 33.45 -11.92 6.70
N LYS A 309 34.58 -12.09 6.00
CA LYS A 309 34.61 -12.64 4.62
C LYS A 309 33.87 -13.98 4.49
N LYS A 310 34.07 -14.88 5.44
CA LYS A 310 33.39 -16.20 5.48
C LYS A 310 31.87 -16.07 5.52
N GLN A 311 31.34 -15.16 6.34
CA GLN A 311 29.91 -14.93 6.44
C GLN A 311 29.37 -14.09 5.27
N GLN A 312 30.15 -13.17 4.70
CA GLN A 312 29.80 -12.48 3.45
C GLN A 312 29.57 -13.46 2.29
N TYR A 313 30.39 -14.52 2.18
CA TYR A 313 30.16 -15.58 1.19
C TYR A 313 28.81 -16.27 1.40
N LYS A 314 28.40 -16.51 2.65
CA LYS A 314 27.07 -17.04 2.95
C LYS A 314 25.95 -16.07 2.57
N LEU A 315 26.10 -14.77 2.84
CA LEU A 315 25.13 -13.75 2.40
C LEU A 315 24.93 -13.81 0.88
N ALA A 316 26.03 -13.79 0.12
CA ALA A 316 26.01 -13.85 -1.34
C ALA A 316 25.40 -15.16 -1.85
N LYS A 317 25.75 -16.29 -1.24
CA LYS A 317 25.19 -17.61 -1.56
C LYS A 317 23.68 -17.63 -1.34
N TYR A 318 23.20 -17.13 -0.20
CA TYR A 318 21.76 -17.07 0.08
C TYR A 318 21.01 -16.17 -0.88
N CYS A 319 21.53 -14.97 -1.19
CA CYS A 319 20.93 -14.11 -2.21
C CYS A 319 20.85 -14.83 -3.57
N SER A 320 21.94 -15.45 -4.02
CA SER A 320 22.01 -16.14 -5.30
C SER A 320 21.04 -17.34 -5.38
N GLU A 321 21.09 -18.25 -4.39
CA GLU A 321 20.29 -19.47 -4.40
C GLU A 321 18.79 -19.21 -4.17
N ILE A 322 18.44 -18.26 -3.29
CA ILE A 322 17.05 -18.04 -2.89
C ILE A 322 16.34 -17.12 -3.89
N PHE A 323 16.99 -16.04 -4.36
CA PHE A 323 16.38 -15.14 -5.35
C PHE A 323 16.45 -15.70 -6.77
N GLY A 324 17.49 -16.47 -7.11
CA GLY A 324 17.69 -17.02 -8.45
C GLY A 324 17.58 -15.93 -9.52
N ASP A 325 16.73 -16.14 -10.52
CA ASP A 325 16.52 -15.22 -11.64
C ASP A 325 15.97 -13.84 -11.25
N LEU A 326 15.43 -13.68 -10.03
CA LEU A 326 15.01 -12.38 -9.52
C LEU A 326 16.22 -11.49 -9.22
N LEU A 327 17.38 -12.05 -8.87
CA LEU A 327 18.57 -11.26 -8.57
C LEU A 327 19.17 -10.69 -9.85
N LEU A 328 19.46 -9.38 -9.87
CA LEU A 328 20.23 -8.77 -10.94
C LEU A 328 21.71 -9.01 -10.69
N THR A 329 22.30 -9.97 -11.40
CA THR A 329 23.71 -10.38 -11.24
C THR A 329 24.65 -9.74 -12.26
N GLU A 330 24.13 -9.28 -13.39
CA GLU A 330 24.91 -8.62 -14.44
C GLU A 330 24.20 -7.33 -14.91
N PRO A 331 24.95 -6.32 -15.40
CA PRO A 331 24.36 -5.15 -16.03
C PRO A 331 23.50 -5.55 -17.24
N LEU A 332 22.44 -4.78 -17.50
CA LEU A 332 21.65 -4.99 -18.71
C LEU A 332 22.49 -4.62 -19.95
N PRO A 333 22.37 -5.35 -21.07
CA PRO A 333 23.22 -5.12 -22.25
C PRO A 333 23.19 -3.68 -22.80
N ASN A 334 22.02 -3.02 -22.70
CA ASN A 334 21.82 -1.65 -23.19
C ASN A 334 22.22 -0.57 -22.16
N TYR A 335 22.61 -0.99 -20.95
CA TYR A 335 22.94 -0.09 -19.84
C TYR A 335 24.29 -0.50 -19.23
N PRO A 336 25.40 -0.32 -19.99
CA PRO A 336 26.73 -0.60 -19.47
C PRO A 336 27.07 0.35 -18.32
N LEU A 337 27.92 -0.10 -17.41
CA LEU A 337 28.31 0.65 -16.20
C LEU A 337 29.40 1.70 -16.44
N ASP A 338 29.50 2.25 -17.67
CA ASP A 338 30.48 3.29 -17.99
C ASP A 338 29.94 4.68 -17.58
N PRO A 339 30.80 5.61 -17.13
CA PRO A 339 30.39 6.96 -16.76
C PRO A 339 29.59 7.68 -17.86
N GLY A 340 28.49 8.32 -17.47
CA GLY A 340 27.62 9.07 -18.38
C GLY A 340 26.48 8.27 -18.99
N ASN A 341 26.43 6.93 -18.81
CA ASN A 341 25.24 6.15 -19.15
C ASN A 341 24.12 6.37 -18.12
N PRO A 342 22.86 6.51 -18.55
CA PRO A 342 21.73 6.62 -17.64
C PRO A 342 21.45 5.30 -16.92
N LEU A 343 20.79 5.38 -15.77
CA LEU A 343 20.25 4.19 -15.11
C LEU A 343 19.13 3.57 -15.96
N PRO A 344 18.96 2.23 -15.94
CA PRO A 344 17.80 1.59 -16.54
C PRO A 344 16.49 2.10 -15.96
N SER A 345 15.40 1.96 -16.72
CA SER A 345 14.08 2.34 -16.23
C SER A 345 13.50 1.31 -15.25
N PRO A 346 12.48 1.70 -14.45
CA PRO A 346 11.70 0.73 -13.68
C PRO A 346 11.11 -0.39 -14.55
N CYS A 347 10.70 -0.10 -15.79
CA CYS A 347 10.22 -1.10 -16.75
C CYS A 347 11.29 -2.12 -17.15
N ASP A 348 12.52 -1.67 -17.43
CA ASP A 348 13.65 -2.55 -17.78
C ASP A 348 14.03 -3.50 -16.64
N LEU A 349 13.77 -3.06 -15.40
CA LEU A 349 14.14 -3.76 -14.17
C LEU A 349 12.96 -4.49 -13.51
N LYS A 350 11.86 -4.71 -14.25
CA LYS A 350 10.70 -5.45 -13.72
C LYS A 350 11.10 -6.80 -13.16
N ARG A 351 10.61 -7.08 -11.95
CA ARG A 351 10.84 -8.31 -11.20
C ARG A 351 12.32 -8.58 -10.90
N LYS A 352 13.14 -7.53 -10.83
CA LYS A 352 14.54 -7.61 -10.42
C LYS A 352 14.77 -7.09 -9.00
N ILE A 353 15.66 -7.76 -8.29
CA ILE A 353 16.19 -7.42 -6.98
C ILE A 353 17.62 -6.91 -7.18
N ILE A 354 17.88 -5.70 -6.69
CA ILE A 354 19.15 -4.98 -6.85
C ILE A 354 19.81 -4.89 -5.49
N ILE A 355 21.11 -5.13 -5.41
CA ILE A 355 21.86 -5.04 -4.15
C ILE A 355 22.65 -3.73 -4.14
N LYS A 356 22.34 -2.87 -3.17
CA LYS A 356 23.18 -1.73 -2.81
C LYS A 356 24.10 -2.17 -1.68
N ASN A 357 25.38 -2.32 -1.97
CA ASN A 357 26.46 -2.61 -1.03
C ASN A 357 27.75 -1.89 -1.50
N LYS A 358 28.83 -1.96 -0.72
CA LYS A 358 30.16 -1.54 -1.18
C LYS A 358 30.64 -2.42 -2.32
N ARG A 359 31.34 -1.83 -3.29
CA ARG A 359 31.95 -2.53 -4.44
C ARG A 359 33.47 -2.37 -4.41
N LEU A 360 34.18 -3.40 -4.85
CA LEU A 360 35.59 -3.26 -5.19
C LEU A 360 35.83 -2.43 -6.46
N LYS A 361 37.06 -1.95 -6.59
CA LYS A 361 37.55 -1.42 -7.86
C LYS A 361 37.46 -2.52 -8.93
N PRO A 362 37.15 -2.19 -10.21
CA PRO A 362 36.94 -3.20 -11.26
C PRO A 362 38.13 -4.15 -11.48
N GLU A 363 39.36 -3.69 -11.23
CA GLU A 363 40.58 -4.50 -11.35
C GLU A 363 40.68 -5.55 -10.23
N ASP A 364 40.42 -5.12 -8.99
CA ASP A 364 40.43 -6.01 -7.83
C ASP A 364 39.29 -7.03 -7.94
N GLU A 365 38.08 -6.60 -8.34
CA GLU A 365 36.94 -7.48 -8.58
C GLU A 365 37.26 -8.60 -9.58
N LYS A 366 37.91 -8.27 -10.70
CA LYS A 366 38.33 -9.27 -11.71
C LYS A 366 39.33 -10.25 -11.12
N ARG A 367 40.35 -9.76 -10.40
CA ARG A 367 41.37 -10.61 -9.77
C ARG A 367 40.75 -11.56 -8.75
N GLU A 368 39.90 -11.05 -7.87
CA GLU A 368 39.20 -11.83 -6.85
C GLU A 368 38.30 -12.90 -7.45
N LEU A 369 37.51 -12.53 -8.46
CA LEU A 369 36.62 -13.45 -9.15
C LEU A 369 37.40 -14.57 -9.83
N GLU A 370 38.56 -14.27 -10.42
CA GLU A 370 39.45 -15.30 -10.97
C GLU A 370 40.03 -16.22 -9.91
N LEU A 371 40.50 -15.68 -8.78
CA LEU A 371 41.00 -16.47 -7.64
C LEU A 371 39.91 -17.36 -7.07
N TRP A 372 38.70 -16.83 -6.91
CA TRP A 372 37.52 -17.57 -6.46
C TRP A 372 37.16 -18.70 -7.43
N LYS A 373 37.10 -18.43 -8.74
CA LYS A 373 36.84 -19.46 -9.77
C LYS A 373 37.91 -20.57 -9.78
N LYS A 374 39.14 -20.26 -9.37
CA LYS A 374 40.25 -21.21 -9.23
C LYS A 374 40.29 -21.92 -7.86
N GLY A 375 39.40 -21.56 -6.92
CA GLY A 375 39.42 -22.08 -5.55
C GLY A 375 40.63 -21.63 -4.73
N GLN A 376 41.26 -20.51 -5.12
CA GLN A 376 42.49 -19.96 -4.54
C GLN A 376 42.25 -18.67 -3.76
N LEU A 377 41.00 -18.28 -3.54
CA LEU A 377 40.66 -17.12 -2.73
C LEU A 377 40.96 -17.45 -1.25
N GLN A 378 41.94 -16.75 -0.66
CA GLN A 378 42.28 -16.90 0.75
C GLN A 378 41.28 -16.13 1.61
N ASN A 379 40.69 -16.83 2.57
CA ASN A 379 39.99 -16.19 3.69
C ASN A 379 41.08 -15.82 4.70
N ASP A 380 41.61 -14.60 4.59
CA ASP A 380 42.43 -14.06 5.67
C ASP A 380 41.49 -13.83 6.86
N ASP A 381 41.46 -14.77 7.80
CA ASP A 381 40.65 -14.75 9.03
C ASP A 381 41.33 -13.92 10.16
N ASP A 382 42.41 -13.18 9.86
CA ASP A 382 43.33 -12.59 10.84
C ASP A 382 43.41 -11.04 10.81
N ASP A 383 42.30 -10.33 10.66
CA ASP A 383 42.26 -8.88 10.98
C ASP A 383 41.26 -8.60 12.11
N GLU A 384 41.66 -8.90 13.35
CA GLU A 384 41.10 -8.28 14.55
C GLU A 384 41.51 -6.79 14.61
N GLU A 385 40.94 -5.94 13.78
CA GLU A 385 40.88 -4.50 14.07
C GLU A 385 39.43 -4.07 14.34
N LYS A 386 39.06 -4.15 15.63
CA LYS A 386 37.89 -3.46 16.14
C LYS A 386 38.11 -1.96 15.99
N GLU A 387 37.39 -1.30 15.09
CA GLU A 387 37.21 0.16 15.17
C GLU A 387 36.40 0.49 16.44
N ASP A 388 37.13 0.72 17.54
CA ASP A 388 36.62 1.45 18.69
C ASP A 388 36.39 2.91 18.27
N ALA A 389 35.12 3.27 18.09
CA ALA A 389 34.69 4.64 17.90
C ALA A 389 34.89 5.46 19.19
N ALA A 390 36.11 5.90 19.45
CA ALA A 390 36.41 6.96 20.39
C ALA A 390 36.46 8.30 19.63
N VAL A 391 35.39 9.07 19.74
CA VAL A 391 35.33 10.46 19.25
C VAL A 391 36.33 11.30 20.06
N THR A 392 37.42 11.74 19.43
CA THR A 392 38.24 12.86 19.91
C THR A 392 38.47 13.84 18.75
N ILE A 393 38.20 15.11 19.00
CA ILE A 393 38.17 16.20 18.00
C ILE A 393 39.56 16.85 17.88
N LEU A 394 39.95 17.17 16.63
CA LEU A 394 40.99 18.12 16.12
C LEU A 394 42.40 17.56 15.79
N PRO A 395 43.17 18.21 14.88
CA PRO A 395 42.83 18.78 13.57
C PRO A 395 43.66 18.18 12.42
N ALA A 396 43.32 18.53 11.18
CA ALA A 396 43.90 18.00 9.94
C ALA A 396 45.43 18.14 9.83
N THR A 397 46.11 17.05 9.43
CA THR A 397 47.24 17.06 8.46
C THR A 397 47.68 15.64 8.08
N GLU A 398 48.09 15.54 6.81
CA GLU A 398 48.93 14.53 6.14
C GLU A 398 48.33 13.20 5.65
N GLU A 399 48.57 13.01 4.35
CA GLU A 399 48.18 11.89 3.49
C GLU A 399 48.94 10.63 3.88
N GLY A 400 48.21 9.57 4.21
CA GLY A 400 48.72 8.20 4.33
C GLY A 400 47.83 7.26 3.51
N GLU A 401 48.43 6.54 2.58
CA GLU A 401 47.77 5.53 1.74
C GLU A 401 47.07 4.47 2.62
N LYS A 402 45.73 4.49 2.65
CA LYS A 402 44.94 3.40 3.21
C LYS A 402 44.95 2.21 2.24
N LYS A 403 45.43 1.05 2.72
CA LYS A 403 45.25 -0.24 2.06
C LYS A 403 43.76 -0.49 1.82
N VAL A 404 43.43 -0.86 0.59
CA VAL A 404 42.06 -1.20 0.17
C VAL A 404 41.88 -2.71 0.37
N GLU A 405 40.89 -3.08 1.19
CA GLU A 405 40.54 -4.47 1.47
C GLU A 405 39.52 -5.05 0.45
N PRO A 406 39.49 -6.38 0.25
CA PRO A 406 38.71 -7.01 -0.80
C PRO A 406 37.29 -7.44 -0.36
N GLN A 407 36.26 -7.25 -1.22
CA GLN A 407 34.84 -7.60 -1.01
C GLN A 407 34.11 -8.05 -2.30
N LEU A 408 33.29 -9.09 -2.23
CA LEU A 408 32.61 -9.71 -3.39
C LEU A 408 31.39 -8.89 -3.90
N VAL A 409 31.23 -8.87 -5.23
CA VAL A 409 30.29 -7.99 -5.95
C VAL A 409 28.96 -8.68 -6.29
N VAL A 410 27.86 -7.97 -6.01
CA VAL A 410 26.55 -8.11 -6.68
C VAL A 410 26.21 -6.73 -7.24
N VAL A 411 25.53 -6.65 -8.38
CA VAL A 411 25.32 -5.39 -9.15
C VAL A 411 24.84 -4.25 -8.27
N ILE A 412 25.73 -3.27 -8.11
CA ILE A 412 25.51 -2.02 -7.37
C ILE A 412 25.22 -0.93 -8.39
N LEU A 413 24.06 -0.30 -8.26
CA LEU A 413 23.84 1.02 -8.83
C LEU A 413 24.75 1.99 -8.04
N PRO A 414 25.68 2.72 -8.68
CA PRO A 414 26.43 3.76 -8.00
C PRO A 414 25.47 4.81 -7.44
N ASP A 415 25.81 5.34 -6.27
CA ASP A 415 25.07 6.31 -5.43
C ASP A 415 23.85 6.97 -6.11
N LEU A 416 22.66 6.57 -5.63
CA LEU A 416 21.38 7.24 -5.86
C LEU A 416 21.27 8.56 -5.08
#